data_AF-A0A2V8L5D5-F1
#
_entry.id   AF-A0A2V8L5D5-F1
#
_cell.length_a   1.000
_cell.length_b   1.000
_cell.length_c   1.000
_cell.angle_alpha   90.00
_cell.angle_beta   90.00
_cell.angle_gamma   90.00
#
_symmetry.space_group_name_H-M   'P 1'
#
loop_
_entity.id
_entity.type
_entity.pdbx_description
1 polymer ?
#
loop_
_entity_poly.entity_id
_entity_poly.type
_entity_poly.pdbx_seq_one_letter_code
_entity_poly.pdbx_strand_id
1 'polypeptide(L)'
;MVSLAALLFMQTGVTAKQPSYFAAVLIGSLILGGLGWLIAAVLGFARARAFGASTRWFSFAAVCLLIYHVQFILLGFVAVMGAQQNDFDSVLGFGAFFNVFVVLGAICAIMGFVRLTNPR
;
A
#
# COMPACT_ATOMS: atom_id res chain seq x y z
N MET A 1 27.68 18.62 -13.06
CA MET A 1 28.62 17.51 -13.37
C MET A 1 27.92 16.22 -12.98
N VAL A 2 27.51 15.41 -13.96
CA VAL A 2 26.86 14.12 -13.68
C VAL A 2 27.93 13.19 -13.10
N SER A 3 27.69 12.66 -11.90
CA SER A 3 28.65 11.77 -11.22
C SER A 3 28.94 10.54 -12.08
N LEU A 4 30.19 10.09 -12.09
CA LEU A 4 30.62 8.85 -12.75
C LEU A 4 29.77 7.65 -12.31
N ALA A 5 29.29 7.64 -11.06
CA ALA A 5 28.36 6.64 -10.57
C ALA A 5 26.99 6.68 -11.29
N ALA A 6 26.47 7.87 -11.59
CA ALA A 6 25.22 8.03 -12.33
C ALA A 6 25.35 7.60 -13.81
N LEU A 7 26.52 7.82 -14.41
CA LEU A 7 26.85 7.32 -15.76
C LEU A 7 26.95 5.78 -15.78
N LEU A 8 27.54 5.18 -14.74
CA LEU A 8 27.65 3.72 -14.59
C LEU A 8 26.27 3.06 -14.38
N PHE A 9 25.37 3.68 -13.59
CA PHE A 9 23.98 3.21 -13.44
C PHE A 9 23.17 3.29 -14.75
N MET A 10 23.44 4.28 -15.61
CA MET A 10 22.80 4.38 -16.93
C MET A 10 23.35 3.36 -17.95
N GLN A 11 24.60 2.90 -17.81
CA GLN A 11 25.20 1.90 -18.70
C GLN A 11 24.77 0.47 -18.40
N THR A 12 24.44 0.16 -17.15
CA THR A 12 23.88 -1.15 -16.82
C THR A 12 22.42 -1.16 -17.24
N GLY A 13 22.17 -1.56 -18.49
CA GLY A 13 20.87 -2.08 -18.93
C GLY A 13 20.53 -3.32 -18.13
N VAL A 14 20.28 -3.16 -16.83
CA VAL A 14 19.83 -4.22 -15.93
C VAL A 14 18.41 -4.52 -16.34
N THR A 15 18.27 -5.36 -17.37
CA THR A 15 17.03 -6.08 -17.58
C THR A 15 16.93 -7.04 -16.40
N ALA A 16 16.26 -6.59 -15.33
CA ALA A 16 15.90 -7.45 -14.22
C ALA A 16 15.02 -8.56 -14.79
N LYS A 17 15.64 -9.72 -15.08
CA LYS A 17 14.92 -10.87 -15.62
C LYS A 17 13.95 -11.32 -14.54
N GLN A 18 12.68 -10.96 -14.72
CA GLN A 18 11.64 -11.27 -13.77
C GLN A 18 11.55 -12.79 -13.58
N PRO A 19 11.68 -13.31 -12.35
CA PRO A 19 11.59 -14.74 -12.12
C PRO A 19 10.18 -15.24 -12.46
N SER A 20 10.06 -16.48 -12.95
CA SER A 20 8.79 -17.06 -13.41
C SER A 20 7.70 -17.11 -12.32
N TYR A 21 8.10 -17.24 -11.05
CA TYR A 21 7.18 -17.24 -9.91
C TYR A 21 6.73 -15.83 -9.49
N PHE A 22 7.32 -14.75 -10.01
CA PHE A 22 7.03 -13.39 -9.55
C PHE A 22 5.56 -13.03 -9.68
N ALA A 23 4.95 -13.35 -10.83
CA ALA A 23 3.54 -13.04 -11.07
C ALA A 23 2.63 -13.76 -10.06
N ALA A 24 2.91 -15.04 -9.78
CA ALA A 24 2.15 -15.81 -8.80
C ALA A 24 2.30 -15.24 -7.38
N VAL A 25 3.53 -14.88 -6.99
CA VAL A 25 3.80 -14.26 -5.68
C VAL A 25 3.15 -12.88 -5.56
N LEU A 26 3.19 -12.08 -6.62
CA LEU A 26 2.54 -10.76 -6.68
C LEU A 26 1.03 -10.89 -6.53
N ILE A 27 0.39 -11.76 -7.30
CA ILE A 27 -1.06 -11.98 -7.23
C ILE A 27 -1.44 -12.53 -5.84
N GLY A 28 -0.68 -13.51 -5.34
CA GLY A 28 -0.89 -14.09 -4.01
C GLY A 28 -0.79 -13.06 -2.89
N SER A 29 0.23 -12.19 -2.91
CA SER A 29 0.41 -11.14 -1.90
C SER A 29 -0.67 -10.06 -1.99
N LEU A 30 -1.16 -9.75 -3.19
CA LEU A 30 -2.29 -8.83 -3.37
C LEU A 30 -3.58 -9.40 -2.77
N ILE A 31 -3.92 -10.65 -3.04
CA ILE A 31 -5.14 -11.27 -2.50
C ILE A 31 -5.03 -11.40 -0.98
N LEU A 32 -3.94 -11.98 -0.48
CA LEU A 32 -3.72 -12.19 0.96
C LEU A 32 -3.65 -10.87 1.72
N GLY A 33 -2.99 -9.85 1.16
CA GLY A 33 -2.94 -8.52 1.76
C GLY A 33 -4.31 -7.89 1.87
N GLY A 34 -5.11 -7.89 0.79
CA GLY A 34 -6.46 -7.34 0.80
C GLY A 34 -7.37 -8.05 1.80
N LEU A 35 -7.29 -9.39 1.86
CA LEU A 35 -8.02 -10.20 2.83
C LEU A 35 -7.57 -9.89 4.27
N GLY A 36 -6.27 -9.76 4.50
CA GLY A 36 -5.69 -9.44 5.80
C GLY A 36 -6.18 -8.09 6.33
N TRP A 37 -6.16 -7.05 5.49
CA TRP A 37 -6.68 -5.73 5.86
C TRP A 37 -8.19 -5.76 6.12
N LEU A 38 -8.96 -6.53 5.35
CA LEU A 38 -10.40 -6.69 5.56
C LEU A 38 -10.70 -7.34 6.90
N ILE A 39 -10.01 -8.44 7.21
CA ILE A 39 -10.15 -9.14 8.49
C ILE A 39 -9.77 -8.20 9.64
N ALA A 40 -8.66 -7.46 9.52
CA ALA A 40 -8.22 -6.51 10.52
C ALA A 40 -9.26 -5.39 10.77
N ALA A 41 -9.86 -4.84 9.71
CA ALA A 41 -10.91 -3.85 9.81
C ALA A 41 -12.17 -4.41 10.51
N VAL A 42 -12.65 -5.58 10.06
CA VAL A 42 -13.86 -6.21 10.62
C VAL A 42 -13.67 -6.59 12.09
N LEU A 43 -12.57 -7.27 12.43
CA LEU A 43 -12.27 -7.64 13.81
C LEU A 43 -12.08 -6.41 14.69
N GLY A 44 -11.44 -5.37 14.17
CA GLY A 44 -11.27 -4.11 14.84
C GLY A 44 -12.62 -3.46 15.21
N PHE A 45 -13.56 -3.34 14.27
CA PHE A 45 -14.88 -2.78 14.55
C PHE A 45 -15.73 -3.69 15.46
N ALA A 46 -15.68 -5.00 15.26
CA ALA A 46 -16.43 -5.96 16.09
C ALA A 46 -15.98 -5.91 17.55
N ARG A 47 -14.68 -5.71 17.80
CA ARG A 47 -14.10 -5.70 19.15
C ARG A 47 -13.91 -4.30 19.73
N ALA A 48 -14.21 -3.24 18.96
CA ALA A 48 -14.06 -1.85 19.39
C ALA A 48 -14.89 -1.44 20.62
N ARG A 49 -15.96 -2.17 20.96
CA ARG A 49 -16.70 -1.96 22.22
C ARG A 49 -16.00 -2.58 23.43
N ALA A 50 -15.30 -3.70 23.26
CA ALA A 50 -14.66 -4.44 24.34
C ALA A 50 -13.26 -3.91 24.70
N PHE A 51 -12.50 -3.38 23.74
CA PHE A 51 -11.10 -2.98 23.91
C PHE A 51 -10.88 -1.45 23.90
N GLY A 52 -11.95 -0.66 24.02
CA GLY A 52 -11.86 0.79 24.19
C GLY A 52 -11.51 1.59 22.92
N ALA A 53 -11.15 2.87 23.11
CA ALA A 53 -11.00 3.84 22.03
C ALA A 53 -9.81 3.55 21.09
N SER A 54 -8.70 3.02 21.59
CA SER A 54 -7.49 2.69 20.80
C SER A 54 -7.78 1.72 19.66
N THR A 55 -8.61 0.70 19.91
CA THR A 55 -9.00 -0.32 18.92
C THR A 55 -9.77 0.29 17.74
N ARG A 56 -10.55 1.36 17.98
CA ARG A 56 -11.26 2.09 16.90
C ARG A 56 -10.26 2.74 15.94
N TRP A 57 -9.22 3.38 16.47
CA TRP A 57 -8.19 4.03 15.66
C TRP A 57 -7.38 3.04 14.83
N PHE A 58 -7.05 1.86 15.38
CA PHE A 58 -6.44 0.78 14.60
C PHE A 58 -7.37 0.22 13.50
N SER A 59 -8.68 0.17 13.77
CA SER A 59 -9.67 -0.24 12.75
C SER A 59 -9.71 0.75 11.58
N PHE A 60 -9.68 2.06 11.88
CA PHE A 60 -9.60 3.10 10.85
C PHE A 60 -8.30 3.01 10.04
N ALA A 61 -7.16 2.73 10.70
CA ALA A 61 -5.90 2.51 10.00
C ALA A 61 -5.98 1.33 9.02
N ALA A 62 -6.58 0.20 9.45
CA ALA A 62 -6.80 -0.96 8.59
C ALA A 62 -7.71 -0.65 7.39
N VAL A 63 -8.75 0.17 7.58
CA VAL A 63 -9.61 0.62 6.46
C VAL A 63 -8.85 1.51 5.48
N CYS A 64 -8.03 2.46 5.97
CA CYS A 64 -7.20 3.28 5.10
C CYS A 64 -6.23 2.43 4.26
N LEU A 65 -5.61 1.43 4.87
CA LEU A 65 -4.71 0.50 4.17
C LEU A 65 -5.48 -0.44 3.22
N LEU A 66 -6.72 -0.81 3.54
CA LEU A 66 -7.59 -1.57 2.64
C LEU A 66 -7.92 -0.75 1.37
N ILE A 67 -8.32 0.52 1.53
CA ILE A 67 -8.62 1.41 0.40
C ILE A 67 -7.36 1.60 -0.46
N TYR A 68 -6.20 1.83 0.18
CA TYR A 68 -4.92 1.89 -0.52
C TYR A 68 -4.65 0.61 -1.32
N HIS A 69 -4.88 -0.56 -0.72
CA HIS A 69 -4.65 -1.85 -1.35
C HIS A 69 -5.57 -2.09 -2.55
N VAL A 70 -6.85 -1.71 -2.45
CA VAL A 70 -7.81 -1.79 -3.57
C VAL A 70 -7.39 -0.83 -4.70
N GLN A 71 -6.97 0.39 -4.37
CA GLN A 71 -6.50 1.35 -5.37
C GLN A 71 -5.18 0.90 -6.03
N PHE A 72 -4.31 0.21 -5.29
CA PHE A 72 -3.10 -0.41 -5.84
C PHE A 72 -3.43 -1.54 -6.83
N ILE A 73 -4.48 -2.32 -6.58
CA ILE A 73 -4.98 -3.33 -7.54
C ILE A 73 -5.52 -2.65 -8.80
N LEU A 74 -6.31 -1.59 -8.64
CA LEU A 74 -6.80 -0.76 -9.77
C LEU A 74 -5.64 -0.15 -10.56
N LEU A 75 -4.61 0.35 -9.88
CA LEU A 75 -3.39 0.85 -10.50
C LEU A 75 -2.70 -0.24 -11.32
N GLY A 76 -2.59 -1.46 -10.78
CA GLY A 76 -2.02 -2.60 -11.50
C GLY A 76 -2.79 -2.92 -12.77
N PHE A 77 -4.12 -2.87 -12.73
CA PHE A 77 -4.97 -3.07 -13.91
C PHE A 77 -4.77 -1.95 -14.95
N VAL A 78 -4.81 -0.68 -14.50
CA VAL A 78 -4.56 0.49 -15.37
C VAL A 78 -3.14 0.47 -15.93
N ALA A 79 -2.13 0.00 -15.18
CA ALA A 79 -0.76 -0.11 -15.65
C ALA A 79 -0.61 -1.17 -16.75
N VAL A 80 -1.31 -2.30 -16.63
CA VAL A 80 -1.34 -3.33 -17.70
C VAL A 80 -2.03 -2.80 -18.94
N MET A 81 -3.13 -2.05 -18.80
CA MET A 81 -3.80 -1.40 -19.93
C MET A 81 -2.97 -0.24 -20.53
N GLY A 82 -2.37 0.59 -19.68
CA GLY A 82 -1.52 1.73 -20.06
C GLY A 82 -0.21 1.29 -20.71
N ALA A 83 0.32 0.11 -20.37
CA ALA A 83 1.43 -0.51 -21.10
C ALA A 83 1.08 -0.80 -22.57
N GLN A 84 -0.21 -0.97 -22.92
CA GLN A 84 -0.64 -1.06 -24.33
C GLN A 84 -0.64 0.31 -25.01
N GLN A 85 -0.71 1.41 -24.25
CA GLN A 85 -0.83 2.78 -24.74
C GLN A 85 0.43 3.64 -24.56
N ASN A 86 1.50 3.10 -23.96
CA ASN A 86 2.78 3.78 -23.66
C ASN A 86 2.69 5.07 -22.81
N ASP A 87 1.59 5.28 -22.08
CA ASP A 87 1.41 6.44 -21.20
C ASP A 87 1.60 6.04 -19.72
N PHE A 88 2.85 6.05 -19.26
CA PHE A 88 3.24 5.66 -17.90
C PHE A 88 3.27 6.82 -16.90
N ASP A 89 3.34 8.06 -17.36
CA ASP A 89 3.39 9.24 -16.51
C ASP A 89 2.09 9.40 -15.71
N SER A 90 0.96 9.16 -16.36
CA SER A 90 -0.36 9.13 -15.73
C SER A 90 -0.43 8.09 -14.61
N VAL A 91 0.12 6.88 -14.82
CA VAL A 91 0.12 5.78 -13.84
C VAL A 91 0.95 6.15 -12.60
N LEU A 92 2.12 6.76 -12.79
CA LEU A 92 2.95 7.24 -11.67
C LEU A 92 2.27 8.35 -10.86
N GLY A 93 1.59 9.28 -11.54
CA GLY A 93 0.81 10.34 -10.89
C GLY A 93 -0.31 9.80 -10.00
N PHE A 94 -1.10 8.83 -10.51
CA PHE A 94 -2.14 8.16 -9.72
C PHE A 94 -1.55 7.37 -8.55
N GLY A 95 -0.45 6.65 -8.77
CA GLY A 95 0.24 5.91 -7.72
C GLY A 95 0.73 6.81 -6.59
N ALA A 96 1.24 8.00 -6.92
CA ALA A 96 1.69 8.97 -5.92
C ALA A 96 0.54 9.49 -5.04
N PHE A 97 -0.62 9.76 -5.62
CA PHE A 97 -1.81 10.21 -4.89
C PHE A 97 -2.27 9.19 -3.83
N PHE A 98 -2.16 7.90 -4.14
CA PHE A 98 -2.59 6.84 -3.22
C PHE A 98 -1.79 6.79 -1.92
N ASN A 99 -0.58 7.36 -1.88
CA ASN A 99 0.19 7.47 -0.63
C ASN A 99 -0.52 8.28 0.45
N VAL A 100 -1.49 9.14 0.10
CA VAL A 100 -2.32 9.86 1.08
C VAL A 100 -3.02 8.88 2.03
N PHE A 101 -3.51 7.75 1.53
CA PHE A 101 -4.17 6.73 2.36
C PHE A 101 -3.18 6.01 3.28
N VAL A 102 -1.94 5.82 2.85
CA VAL A 102 -0.87 5.27 3.69
C VAL A 102 -0.55 6.25 4.82
N VAL A 103 -0.44 7.54 4.51
CA VAL A 103 -0.22 8.60 5.51
C VAL A 103 -1.36 8.66 6.51
N LEU A 104 -2.62 8.63 6.04
CA LEU A 104 -3.79 8.59 6.92
C LEU A 104 -3.79 7.33 7.80
N GLY A 105 -3.47 6.16 7.23
CA GLY A 105 -3.32 4.92 7.98
C GLY A 105 -2.26 5.02 9.07
N ALA A 106 -1.11 5.63 8.77
CA ALA A 106 -0.04 5.87 9.74
C ALA A 106 -0.49 6.81 10.87
N ILE A 107 -1.18 7.91 10.55
CA ILE A 107 -1.74 8.83 11.56
C ILE A 107 -2.74 8.11 12.46
N CYS A 108 -3.66 7.33 11.88
CA CYS A 108 -4.62 6.54 12.64
C CYS A 108 -3.92 5.52 13.56
N ALA A 109 -2.87 4.85 13.10
CA ALA A 109 -2.08 3.93 13.91
C ALA A 109 -1.35 4.66 15.07
N ILE A 110 -0.74 5.81 14.81
CA ILE A 110 -0.09 6.64 15.83
C ILE A 110 -1.10 7.05 16.91
N MET A 111 -2.27 7.55 16.52
CA MET A 111 -3.34 7.89 17.47
C MET A 111 -3.84 6.67 18.26
N GLY A 112 -3.87 5.49 17.62
CA GLY A 112 -4.15 4.22 18.29
C GLY A 112 -3.17 3.92 19.42
N PHE A 113 -1.86 4.04 19.16
CA PHE A 113 -0.82 3.85 20.18
C PHE A 113 -0.87 4.92 21.28
N VAL A 114 -1.05 6.20 20.93
CA VAL A 114 -1.14 7.30 21.91
C VAL A 114 -2.27 7.05 22.90
N ARG A 115 -3.47 6.67 22.41
CA ARG A 115 -4.62 6.34 23.27
C ARG A 115 -4.46 5.04 24.05
N LEU A 116 -3.58 4.15 23.62
CA LEU A 116 -3.23 2.95 24.38
C LEU A 116 -2.33 3.30 25.57
N THR A 117 -1.41 4.25 25.38
CA THR A 117 -0.47 4.72 26.42
C THR A 117 -1.03 5.77 27.37
N ASN A 118 -2.10 6.49 26.98
CA ASN A 118 -2.78 7.47 27.81
C ASN A 118 -4.30 7.28 27.71
N PRO A 119 -4.90 6.41 28.54
CA PRO A 119 -6.31 6.02 28.43
C PRO A 119 -7.31 7.04 29.02
N ARG A 120 -6.86 8.26 29.38
CA ARG A 120 -7.72 9.31 29.94
C ARG A 120 -8.41 10.13 28.84
#